data_AF-A0A8T4UXT9-F1
#
_entry.id   AF-A0A8T4UXT9-F1
#
_cell.length_a   1.000
_cell.length_b   1.000
_cell.length_c   1.000
_cell.angle_alpha   90.00
_cell.angle_beta   90.00
_cell.angle_gamma   90.00
#
_symmetry.space_group_name_H-M   'P 1'
#
loop_
_entity.id
_entity.type
_entity.pdbx_description
1 polymer ?
#
loop_
_entity_poly.entity_id
_entity_poly.type
_entity_poly.pdbx_seq_one_letter_code
_entity_poly.pdbx_strand_id
1 'polypeptide(L)'
;MKKNHKKKKSNKGLAILYSLLNIIVLPGLGTLISKKFNVGIMQIILSLVGLALMYVMPAAALIVLIAWIWALISSIKIIIEAWK
;
A
#
# COMPACT_ATOMS: atom_id res chain seq x y z
N MET A 1 4.74 -29.51 -14.81
CA MET A 1 4.69 -28.32 -15.67
C MET A 1 5.15 -27.09 -14.86
N LYS A 2 6.45 -26.77 -14.87
CA LYS A 2 7.03 -25.66 -14.08
C LYS A 2 6.68 -24.33 -14.76
N LYS A 3 5.71 -23.59 -14.20
CA LYS A 3 5.42 -22.20 -14.63
C LYS A 3 6.61 -21.33 -14.22
N ASN A 4 7.52 -21.09 -15.17
CA ASN A 4 8.58 -20.10 -15.04
C ASN A 4 7.94 -18.72 -14.84
N HIS A 5 7.79 -18.31 -13.59
CA HIS A 5 7.46 -16.93 -13.24
C HIS A 5 8.67 -16.06 -13.59
N LYS A 6 8.77 -15.65 -14.86
CA LYS A 6 9.66 -14.57 -15.28
C LYS A 6 9.36 -13.37 -14.38
N LYS A 7 10.29 -13.04 -13.48
CA LYS A 7 10.27 -11.80 -12.70
C LYS A 7 10.29 -10.65 -13.71
N LYS A 8 9.11 -10.11 -14.03
CA LYS A 8 8.95 -8.96 -14.93
C LYS A 8 9.65 -7.80 -14.24
N LYS A 9 10.74 -7.28 -14.82
CA LYS A 9 11.40 -6.05 -14.36
C LYS A 9 10.30 -5.01 -14.14
N SER A 10 10.09 -4.61 -12.89
CA SER A 10 9.08 -3.63 -12.56
C SER A 10 9.44 -2.35 -13.31
N ASN A 11 8.54 -1.91 -14.20
CA ASN A 11 8.78 -0.67 -14.92
C ASN A 11 8.77 0.46 -13.89
N LYS A 12 9.82 1.27 -13.84
CA LYS A 12 9.98 2.33 -12.82
C LYS A 12 8.75 3.23 -12.72
N GLY A 13 8.11 3.51 -13.86
CA GLY A 13 6.85 4.25 -13.93
C GLY A 13 5.67 3.56 -13.22
N LEU A 14 5.54 2.24 -13.29
CA LEU A 14 4.51 1.49 -12.57
C LEU A 14 4.75 1.50 -11.05
N ALA A 15 6.01 1.42 -10.61
CA ALA A 15 6.34 1.50 -9.19
C ALA A 15 5.98 2.88 -8.58
N ILE A 16 6.21 3.96 -9.34
CA ILE A 16 5.81 5.32 -8.97
C ILE A 16 4.28 5.43 -8.94
N LEU A 17 3.59 4.91 -9.95
CA LEU A 17 2.13 4.91 -10.01
C LEU A 17 1.49 4.18 -8.82
N TYR A 18 2.03 3.01 -8.44
CA TYR A 18 1.54 2.25 -7.28
C TYR A 18 1.80 3.00 -5.98
N SER A 19 2.94 3.68 -5.87
CA SER A 19 3.28 4.49 -4.70
C SER A 19 2.32 5.68 -4.55
N LEU A 20 2.01 6.36 -5.66
CA LEU A 20 1.03 7.45 -5.68
C LEU A 20 -0.37 6.96 -5.28
N LEU A 21 -0.80 5.80 -5.78
CA LEU A 21 -2.09 5.20 -5.40
C LEU A 21 -2.18 4.92 -3.89
N ASN A 22 -1.09 4.46 -3.28
CA ASN A 22 -1.03 4.14 -1.85
C ASN A 22 -1.11 5.37 -0.94
N ILE A 23 -0.64 6.53 -1.42
CA ILE A 23 -0.55 7.77 -0.63
C ILE A 23 -1.78 8.63 -0.85
N ILE A 24 -2.23 8.79 -2.10
CA ILE A 24 -3.26 9.75 -2.48
C ILE A 24 -4.66 9.14 -2.42
N VAL A 25 -4.84 7.89 -2.85
CA VAL A 25 -6.18 7.31 -3.04
C VAL A 25 -6.61 6.51 -1.83
N LEU A 26 -5.85 5.46 -1.49
CA LEU A 26 -6.18 4.61 -0.36
C LEU A 26 -4.92 3.87 0.13
N PRO A 27 -4.60 3.92 1.42
CA PRO A 27 -3.56 3.10 2.01
C PRO A 27 -3.83 1.61 1.74
N GLY A 28 -2.94 0.96 0.98
CA GLY A 28 -3.00 -0.47 0.69
C GLY A 28 -3.31 -0.84 -0.76
N LEU A 29 -3.89 0.05 -1.57
CA LEU A 29 -4.16 -0.21 -2.99
C LEU A 29 -2.87 -0.45 -3.79
N GLY A 30 -1.87 0.42 -3.63
CA GLY A 30 -0.56 0.28 -4.28
C GLY A 30 0.14 -1.02 -3.88
N THR A 31 0.02 -1.39 -2.60
CA THR A 31 0.60 -2.62 -2.04
C THR A 31 -0.09 -3.89 -2.57
N LEU A 32 -1.41 -3.86 -2.79
CA LEU A 32 -2.15 -4.94 -3.43
C LEU A 32 -1.72 -5.16 -4.88
N ILE A 33 -1.58 -4.06 -5.65
CA ILE A 33 -1.20 -4.12 -7.06
C ILE A 33 0.27 -4.57 -7.21
N SER A 34 1.13 -4.26 -6.23
CA SER A 34 2.50 -4.79 -6.15
C SER A 34 2.56 -6.27 -5.72
N LYS A 35 1.44 -7.00 -5.70
CA LYS A 35 1.30 -8.42 -5.30
C LYS A 35 1.65 -8.71 -3.83
N LYS A 36 1.70 -7.69 -2.97
CA LYS A 36 1.88 -7.86 -1.51
C LYS A 36 0.52 -7.86 -0.83
N PHE A 37 -0.33 -8.82 -1.21
CA PHE A 37 -1.74 -8.88 -0.83
C PHE A 37 -1.96 -8.85 0.69
N ASN A 38 -1.20 -9.61 1.48
CA ASN A 38 -1.36 -9.63 2.94
C ASN A 38 -1.15 -8.25 3.57
N VAL A 39 -0.14 -7.49 3.12
CA VAL A 39 0.14 -6.15 3.64
C VAL A 39 -0.89 -5.15 3.12
N GLY A 40 -1.25 -5.24 1.85
CA GLY A 40 -2.25 -4.35 1.25
C GLY A 40 -3.63 -4.51 1.87
N ILE A 41 -4.09 -5.75 2.10
CA ILE A 41 -5.37 -6.02 2.73
C ILE A 41 -5.39 -5.48 4.17
N MET A 42 -4.32 -5.68 4.94
CA MET A 42 -4.25 -5.09 6.28
C MET A 42 -4.30 -3.56 6.25
N GLN A 43 -3.62 -2.90 5.31
CA GLN A 43 -3.66 -1.44 5.17
C GLN A 43 -5.05 -0.92 4.77
N ILE A 44 -5.77 -1.65 3.90
CA ILE A 44 -7.14 -1.32 3.53
C ILE A 44 -8.08 -1.50 4.73
N ILE A 45 -7.96 -2.60 5.46
CA ILE A 45 -8.79 -2.84 6.66
C ILE A 45 -8.51 -1.76 7.70
N LEU A 46 -7.23 -1.45 7.98
CA LEU A 46 -6.87 -0.43 8.97
C LEU A 46 -7.37 0.96 8.57
N SER A 47 -7.29 1.31 7.28
CA SER A 47 -7.77 2.60 6.78
C SER A 47 -9.30 2.69 6.84
N LEU A 48 -10.03 1.65 6.43
CA LEU A 48 -11.49 1.60 6.50
C LEU A 48 -12.00 1.61 7.94
N VAL A 49 -11.41 0.81 8.83
CA VAL A 49 -11.74 0.77 10.25
C VAL A 49 -11.41 2.11 10.90
N GLY A 50 -10.24 2.68 10.61
CA GLY A 50 -9.85 4.01 11.11
C GLY A 50 -10.82 5.12 10.65
N LEU A 51 -11.22 5.11 9.38
CA LEU A 51 -12.21 6.04 8.83
C LEU A 51 -13.58 5.90 9.50
N ALA A 52 -14.05 4.66 9.68
CA ALA A 52 -15.31 4.40 10.38
C ALA A 52 -15.25 4.85 11.84
N LEU A 53 -14.15 4.55 12.54
CA LEU A 53 -13.95 5.00 13.92
C LEU A 53 -13.82 6.52 14.03
N MET A 54 -13.29 7.22 13.01
CA MET A 54 -13.18 8.68 13.01
C MET A 54 -14.55 9.37 13.10
N TYR A 55 -15.61 8.73 12.61
CA TYR A 55 -16.98 9.23 12.73
C TYR A 55 -17.52 9.19 14.16
N VAL A 56 -17.03 8.25 14.98
CA VAL A 56 -17.46 8.05 16.37
C VAL A 56 -16.51 8.72 17.36
N MET A 57 -15.21 8.67 17.08
CA MET A 57 -14.15 9.21 17.93
C MET A 57 -13.14 9.97 17.07
N PRO A 58 -13.07 11.31 17.16
CA PRO A 58 -12.09 12.11 16.43
C PRO A 58 -10.63 11.69 16.70
N ALA A 59 -10.35 11.13 17.88
CA ALA A 59 -9.06 10.57 18.25
C ALA A 59 -8.61 9.39 17.35
N ALA A 60 -9.53 8.73 16.65
CA ALA A 60 -9.22 7.67 15.69
C ALA A 60 -8.50 8.17 14.43
N ALA A 61 -8.41 9.50 14.22
CA ALA A 61 -7.56 10.09 13.20
C ALA A 61 -6.08 9.64 13.34
N LEU A 62 -5.61 9.36 14.56
CA LEU A 62 -4.27 8.80 14.79
C LEU A 62 -4.08 7.42 14.15
N ILE A 63 -5.12 6.58 14.15
CA ILE A 63 -5.09 5.23 13.54
C ILE A 63 -4.97 5.35 12.02
N VAL A 64 -5.73 6.29 11.44
CA VAL A 64 -5.67 6.59 10.01
C VAL A 64 -4.29 7.12 9.61
N LEU A 65 -3.69 8.00 10.42
CA LEU A 65 -2.33 8.49 10.21
C LEU A 65 -1.29 7.37 10.28
N ILE A 66 -1.40 6.44 11.24
CA ILE A 66 -0.51 5.28 11.34
C ILE A 66 -0.62 4.40 10.08
N ALA A 67 -1.83 4.17 9.58
CA ALA A 67 -2.05 3.43 8.34
C ALA A 67 -1.39 4.12 7.14
N TRP A 68 -1.46 5.45 7.06
CA TRP A 68 -0.79 6.25 6.02
C TRP A 68 0.74 6.20 6.10
N ILE A 69 1.31 6.33 7.30
CA ILE A 69 2.76 6.20 7.52
C ILE A 69 3.22 4.81 7.07
N TRP A 70 2.45 3.77 7.36
CA TRP A 70 2.77 2.41 6.94
C TRP A 70 2.67 2.21 5.41
N ALA A 71 1.69 2.85 4.76
CA ALA A 71 1.56 2.87 3.30
C ALA A 71 2.73 3.60 2.63
N LEU A 72 3.25 4.69 3.23
CA LEU A 72 4.46 5.37 2.78
C LEU A 72 5.68 4.45 2.81
N ILE A 73 5.93 3.80 3.97
CA ILE A 73 7.04 2.84 4.11
C ILE A 73 6.95 1.72 3.07
N SER A 74 5.73 1.22 2.82
CA SER A 74 5.49 0.17 1.83
C SER A 74 5.77 0.64 0.40
N SER A 75 5.39 1.87 0.09
CA SER A 75 5.65 2.51 -1.21
C SER A 75 7.15 2.69 -1.47
N ILE A 76 7.90 3.16 -0.47
CA ILE A 76 9.37 3.27 -0.55
C ILE A 76 10.01 1.91 -0.84
N LYS A 77 9.56 0.84 -0.17
CA LYS A 77 10.05 -0.53 -0.42
C LYS A 77 9.77 -0.98 -1.87
N ILE A 78 8.59 -0.68 -2.41
CA ILE A 78 8.23 -1.03 -3.79
C ILE A 78 9.12 -0.29 -4.79
N ILE A 79 9.42 1.00 -4.55
CA ILE A 79 10.32 1.77 -5.39
C ILE A 79 11.75 1.19 -5.32
N ILE A 80 12.27 0.92 -4.13
CA ILE A 80 13.61 0.35 -3.96
C ILE A 80 13.72 -1.01 -4.68
N GLU A 81 12.71 -1.87 -4.57
CA GLU A 81 12.66 -3.16 -5.27
C GLU A 81 12.59 -3.01 -6.80
N ALA A 82 12.04 -1.92 -7.32
CA ALA A 82 11.98 -1.66 -8.75
C ALA A 82 13.30 -1.10 -9.33
N TRP A 83 14.17 -0.58 -8.46
CA TRP A 83 15.46 0.01 -8.86
C TRP A 83 16.66 -0.94 -8.65
N LYS A 84 16.49 -2.03 -7.90
CA LYS A 84 17.43 -3.17 -7.86
C LYS A 84 17.23 -4.09 -9.06
#